data_AF-A2BPF6-F1
#
_entry.id   AF-A2BPF6-F1
#
_cell.length_a   1.000
_cell.length_b   1.000
_cell.length_c   1.000
_cell.angle_alpha   90.00
_cell.angle_beta   90.00
_cell.angle_gamma   90.00
#
_symmetry.space_group_name_H-M   'P 1'
#
loop_
_entity.id
_entity.type
_entity.pdbx_description
1 polymer ?
#
loop_
_entity_poly.entity_id
_entity_poly.type
_entity_poly.pdbx_seq_one_letter_code
_entity_poly.pdbx_strand_id
1 'polypeptide(L)' 'MKYLFFVFYLFFPIYPAEGVTTKMFKVLDTCARYRLGEINANEAIEKLKLKLTNSSTNQPNDLVKKYCSVFTPNEKIEF' A
#
# COMPACT_ATOMS: atom_id res chain seq x y z
N MET A 1 -16.02 -0.56 43.77
CA MET A 1 -16.02 -1.24 42.45
C MET A 1 -16.54 -0.35 41.31
N LYS A 2 -16.10 0.92 41.21
CA LYS A 2 -16.54 1.83 40.12
C LYS A 2 -15.36 2.41 39.32
N TYR A 3 -14.17 2.42 39.91
CA TYR A 3 -12.95 2.94 39.28
C TYR A 3 -12.17 1.90 38.45
N LEU A 4 -12.45 0.60 38.62
CA LEU A 4 -11.77 -0.48 37.88
C LEU A 4 -12.22 -0.57 36.41
N PHE A 5 -13.45 -0.14 36.11
CA PHE A 5 -13.98 -0.12 34.74
C PHE A 5 -13.41 1.02 33.88
N PHE A 6 -12.99 2.14 34.49
CA PHE A 6 -12.45 3.29 33.76
C PHE A 6 -11.05 3.03 33.20
N VAL A 7 -10.25 2.18 33.87
CA VAL A 7 -8.91 1.81 33.40
C VAL A 7 -9.02 0.98 32.13
N PHE A 8 -10.01 0.08 32.02
CA PHE A 8 -10.22 -0.76 30.83
C PHE A 8 -10.54 0.06 29.57
N TYR A 9 -11.19 1.23 29.72
CA TYR A 9 -11.57 2.10 28.60
C TYR A 9 -10.38 2.88 28.01
N LEU A 10 -9.34 3.13 28.79
CA LEU A 10 -8.11 3.79 28.33
C LEU A 10 -7.17 2.85 27.56
N PHE A 11 -7.38 1.54 27.68
CA PHE A 11 -6.63 0.50 26.97
C PHE A 11 -7.39 -0.08 25.79
N PHE A 12 -8.57 0.44 25.41
CA PHE A 12 -9.25 0.03 24.19
C PHE A 12 -8.35 0.38 23.00
N PRO A 13 -7.67 -0.62 22.43
CA PRO A 13 -6.53 -0.40 21.60
C PRO A 13 -7.01 0.09 20.24
N ILE A 14 -6.25 1.02 19.68
CA ILE A 14 -6.18 1.34 18.26
C ILE A 14 -6.64 0.14 17.43
N TYR A 15 -7.84 0.22 16.85
CA TYR A 15 -8.44 -0.89 16.12
C TYR A 15 -7.44 -1.34 15.05
N PRO A 16 -6.90 -2.57 15.12
CA PRO A 16 -5.89 -3.05 14.17
C PRO A 16 -6.42 -3.03 12.72
N ALA A 17 -7.75 -3.08 12.58
CA ALA A 17 -8.45 -2.90 11.31
C ALA A 17 -8.12 -1.55 10.63
N GLU A 18 -8.05 -0.44 11.38
CA GLU A 18 -7.74 0.89 10.83
C GLU A 18 -6.26 1.00 10.39
N GLY A 19 -5.36 0.35 11.13
CA GLY A 19 -3.95 0.29 10.77
C GLY A 19 -3.69 -0.51 9.48
N VAL A 20 -4.43 -1.59 9.25
CA VAL A 20 -4.31 -2.44 8.06
C VAL A 20 -4.98 -1.81 6.84
N THR A 21 -6.17 -1.22 7.01
CA THR A 21 -6.90 -0.57 5.91
C THR A 21 -6.16 0.65 5.37
N THR A 22 -5.56 1.47 6.23
CA THR A 22 -4.78 2.65 5.80
C THR A 22 -3.53 2.28 5.01
N LYS A 23 -2.88 1.14 5.31
CA LYS A 23 -1.74 0.63 4.53
C LYS A 23 -2.20 0.08 3.18
N MET A 24 -3.28 -0.68 3.16
CA MET A 24 -3.82 -1.25 1.94
C MET A 24 -4.36 -0.17 0.98
N PHE A 25 -5.02 0.86 1.51
CA PHE A 25 -5.48 2.01 0.73
C PHE A 25 -4.31 2.78 0.10
N LYS A 26 -3.20 2.97 0.83
CA LYS A 26 -1.98 3.60 0.28
C LYS A 26 -1.39 2.81 -0.89
N VAL A 27 -1.41 1.48 -0.82
CA VAL A 27 -0.95 0.63 -1.92
C VAL A 27 -1.83 0.81 -3.15
N LEU A 28 -3.15 0.76 -2.97
CA LEU A 28 -4.11 0.96 -4.06
C LEU A 28 -4.01 2.35 -4.70
N ASP A 29 -3.95 3.40 -3.89
CA ASP A 29 -3.78 4.80 -4.36
C ASP A 29 -2.48 4.98 -5.14
N THR A 30 -1.36 4.47 -4.61
CA THR A 30 -0.06 4.57 -5.30
C THR A 30 -0.06 3.82 -6.64
N CYS A 31 -0.63 2.61 -6.68
CA CYS A 31 -0.75 1.83 -7.91
C CYS A 31 -1.69 2.47 -8.93
N ALA A 32 -2.77 3.12 -8.50
CA ALA A 32 -3.68 3.86 -9.38
C ALA A 32 -2.98 5.07 -10.01
N ARG A 33 -2.30 5.90 -9.22
CA ARG A 33 -1.56 7.07 -9.71
C ARG A 33 -0.42 6.70 -10.65
N TYR A 34 0.26 5.58 -10.38
CA TYR A 34 1.29 5.07 -11.29
C TYR A 34 0.70 4.71 -12.67
N ARG A 35 -0.48 4.07 -12.70
CA ARG A 35 -1.16 3.72 -13.96
C ARG A 35 -1.70 4.92 -14.71
N LEU A 36 -2.20 5.92 -14.00
CA LEU A 36 -2.63 7.19 -14.60
C LEU A 36 -1.46 8.04 -15.12
N GLY A 37 -0.21 7.60 -14.89
CA GLY A 37 0.99 8.35 -15.29
C GLY A 37 1.26 9.58 -14.43
N GLU A 38 0.57 9.75 -13.30
CA GLU A 38 0.78 10.86 -12.37
C GLU A 38 2.10 10.74 -11.62
N ILE A 39 2.56 9.51 -11.35
CA ILE A 39 3.83 9.24 -10.68
C ILE A 39 4.68 8.27 -11.51
N ASN A 40 6.00 8.43 -11.46
CA ASN A 40 6.93 7.54 -12.14
C ASN A 40 7.19 6.25 -11.32
N ALA A 41 7.78 5.24 -11.95
CA ALA A 41 8.06 3.96 -11.26
C ALA A 41 9.03 4.09 -10.09
N ASN A 42 10.00 5.01 -10.15
CA ASN A 42 10.95 5.21 -9.07
C ASN A 42 10.26 5.77 -7.81
N GLU A 43 9.36 6.75 -8.00
CA GLU A 43 8.54 7.33 -6.94
C GLU A 43 7.55 6.29 -6.38
N ALA A 44 6.96 5.47 -7.24
CA ALA A 44 6.09 4.38 -6.82
C ALA A 44 6.86 3.34 -5.98
N ILE A 45 8.09 2.98 -6.37
CA ILE A 45 8.96 2.07 -5.61
C ILE A 45 9.25 2.61 -4.21
N GLU A 46 9.56 3.90 -4.10
CA GLU A 46 9.83 4.56 -2.83
C GLU A 46 8.60 4.56 -1.92
N LYS A 47 7.43 4.96 -2.44
CA LYS A 47 6.16 5.00 -1.70
C LYS A 47 5.68 3.61 -1.26
N LEU A 48 5.86 2.61 -2.12
CA LEU A 48 5.54 1.20 -1.84
C LEU A 48 6.61 0.50 -1.00
N LYS A 49 7.76 1.15 -0.75
CA LYS A 49 8.92 0.60 -0.04
C LYS A 49 9.38 -0.74 -0.63
N LEU A 50 9.33 -0.87 -1.96
CA LEU A 50 9.74 -2.09 -2.65
C LEU A 50 11.26 -2.21 -2.61
N LYS A 51 11.77 -3.40 -2.26
CA LYS A 51 13.20 -3.68 -2.34
C LYS A 51 13.57 -3.94 -3.79
N LEU A 52 14.30 -3.01 -4.40
CA LEU A 52 14.95 -3.24 -5.68
C LEU A 52 16.13 -4.20 -5.45
N THR A 53 15.96 -5.48 -5.77
CA THR A 53 17.08 -6.42 -5.77
C THR A 53 17.89 -6.19 -7.05
N ASN A 54 19.15 -5.77 -6.91
CA ASN A 54 20.12 -5.50 -7.99
C ASN A 54 20.35 -6.68 -8.97
N SER A 55 19.76 -7.84 -8.69
CA SER A 55 19.78 -9.03 -9.55
C SER A 55 18.84 -8.94 -10.75
N SER A 56 17.91 -7.99 -10.76
CA SER A 56 16.98 -7.82 -11.87
C SER A 56 17.30 -6.52 -12.59
N THR A 57 17.94 -6.65 -13.74
CA THR A 57 18.02 -5.63 -14.79
C THR A 57 16.65 -5.22 -15.35
N ASN A 58 15.55 -5.72 -14.77
CA ASN A 58 14.20 -5.37 -15.18
C ASN A 58 13.92 -3.95 -14.71
N GLN A 59 13.50 -3.14 -15.67
CA GLN A 59 13.23 -1.73 -15.50
C GLN A 59 12.30 -1.52 -14.29
N PRO A 60 12.48 -0.44 -13.50
CA PRO A 60 11.63 -0.13 -12.34
C PRO A 60 10.12 -0.19 -12.67
N ASN A 61 9.76 0.07 -13.92
CA ASN A 61 8.40 -0.12 -14.46
C ASN A 61 7.87 -1.55 -14.33
N ASP A 62 8.66 -2.57 -14.68
CA ASP A 62 8.22 -3.97 -14.64
C ASP A 62 7.96 -4.43 -13.20
N LEU A 63 8.78 -3.96 -12.25
CA LEU A 63 8.62 -4.28 -10.84
C LEU A 63 7.31 -3.69 -10.29
N VAL A 64 7.07 -2.40 -10.54
CA VAL A 64 5.84 -1.73 -10.10
C VAL A 64 4.63 -2.33 -10.80
N LYS A 65 4.71 -2.60 -12.10
CA LYS A 65 3.62 -3.23 -12.87
C LYS A 65 3.25 -4.60 -12.30
N LYS A 66 4.23 -5.47 -12.04
CA LYS A 66 4.03 -6.81 -11.46
C LYS A 66 3.51 -6.74 -10.03
N TYR A 67 3.95 -5.76 -9.25
CA TYR A 67 3.43 -5.57 -7.90
C TYR A 67 1.96 -5.11 -7.93
N CYS A 68 1.66 -4.06 -8.71
CA CYS A 68 0.32 -3.48 -8.80
C CYS A 68 -0.70 -4.41 -9.45
N SER A 69 -0.29 -5.32 -10.34
CA SER A 69 -1.19 -6.32 -10.96
C SER A 69 -1.82 -7.26 -9.93
N VAL A 70 -1.18 -7.52 -8.80
CA VAL A 70 -1.75 -8.34 -7.71
C VAL A 70 -2.97 -7.66 -7.07
N PHE A 71 -2.92 -6.34 -6.94
CA PHE A 71 -3.97 -5.55 -6.29
C PHE A 71 -5.08 -5.12 -7.23
N THR A 72 -4.82 -5.20 -8.53
CA THR A 72 -5.75 -4.78 -9.58
C THR A 72 -5.59 -5.72 -10.78
N PRO A 73 -6.17 -6.93 -10.68
CA PRO A 73 -5.94 -8.04 -11.60
C PRO A 73 -6.55 -7.85 -12.99
N ASN A 74 -7.32 -6.78 -13.22
CA ASN A 74 -7.93 -6.51 -14.51
C ASN A 74 -7.09 -5.49 -15.31
N GLU A 75 -6.19 -5.99 -16.14
CA GLU A 75 -5.28 -5.20 -16.99
C GLU A 75 -6.00 -4.57 -18.20
N LYS A 76 -7.30 -4.84 -18.41
CA LYS A 76 -8.11 -4.38 -19.55
C LYS A 76 -8.84 -3.05 -19.36
N ILE A 77 -8.39 -2.18 -18.46
CA ILE A 77 -8.98 -0.84 -18.38
C ILE A 77 -8.05 0.11 -19.14
N GLU A 78 -8.26 0.16 -20.46
CA GLU A 78 -7.82 1.27 -21.29
C GLU A 78 -8.58 2.52 -20.82
N PHE A 79 -7.85 3.50 -20.30
CA PHE A 79 -8.32 4.87 -20.18
C PHE A 79 -7.49 5.74 -21.11
#